data_AF-A0A935E3K8-F1
#
_entry.id   AF-A0A935E3K8-F1
#
_cell.length_a   1.000
_cell.length_b   1.000
_cell.length_c   1.000
_cell.angle_alpha   90.00
_cell.angle_beta   90.00
_cell.angle_gamma   90.00
#
_symmetry.space_group_name_H-M   'P 1'
#
loop_
_entity.id
_entity.type
_entity.pdbx_description
1 polymer ?
#
loop_
_entity_poly.entity_id
_entity_poly.type
_entity_poly.pdbx_seq_one_letter_code
_entity_poly.pdbx_strand_id
1 'polypeptide(L)'
;MGRFIVLLFLGLQLVSCSNKVEDIDELLAENLDAKVERGYNIRIIYSDSAQIKLVVNAPVMERYLDYNNSKDVFPKGILIEFMKDNKTVNRWLKAESAVNEARTQRITAKGNVVVYDEKNQKLETSELIFDQKERIVYTDKLVRITQAEKGDTTYGFGFKANQEFTRFEIVKKVQGKINVSDFVSEF
;
A
#
# COMPACT_ATOMS: atom_id res chain seq x y z
N MET A 1 -28.40 58.62 23.16
CA MET A 1 -28.42 57.14 23.14
C MET A 1 -27.42 56.52 22.16
N GLY A 2 -27.22 57.03 20.94
CA GLY A 2 -26.30 56.42 19.96
C GLY A 2 -24.81 56.33 20.37
N ARG A 3 -24.27 57.31 21.09
CA ARG A 3 -22.84 57.28 21.54
C ARG A 3 -22.53 56.16 22.55
N PHE A 4 -23.50 55.76 23.37
CA PHE A 4 -23.33 54.65 24.32
C PHE A 4 -23.39 53.28 23.63
N ILE A 5 -24.20 53.15 22.58
CA ILE A 5 -24.30 51.92 21.78
C ILE A 5 -23.03 51.69 20.96
N VAL A 6 -22.42 52.75 20.41
CA VAL A 6 -21.14 52.68 19.68
C VAL A 6 -19.98 52.26 20.59
N LEU A 7 -19.95 52.74 21.84
CA LEU A 7 -18.93 52.33 22.82
C LEU A 7 -19.09 50.88 23.27
N LEU A 8 -20.32 50.37 23.38
CA LEU A 8 -20.60 48.97 23.69
C LEU A 8 -20.16 48.03 22.56
N PHE A 9 -20.38 48.42 21.29
CA PHE A 9 -19.97 47.63 20.12
C PHE A 9 -18.44 47.62 19.92
N LEU A 10 -17.75 48.69 20.31
CA LEU A 10 -16.27 48.77 20.27
C LEU A 10 -15.62 47.90 21.37
N GLY A 11 -16.30 47.74 22.52
CA GLY A 11 -15.82 46.88 23.62
C GLY A 11 -15.91 45.37 23.35
N LEU A 12 -16.86 44.93 22.52
CA LEU A 12 -17.00 43.51 22.16
C LEU A 12 -15.90 42.99 21.19
N GLN A 13 -15.11 43.88 20.59
CA GLN A 13 -14.05 43.51 19.64
C GLN A 13 -12.73 43.10 20.32
N LEU A 14 -12.63 43.18 21.66
CA LEU A 14 -11.41 42.83 22.40
C LEU A 14 -11.43 41.43 23.04
N VAL A 15 -12.47 40.64 22.80
CA VAL A 15 -12.49 39.22 23.19
C VAL A 15 -11.79 38.40 22.11
N SER A 16 -10.47 38.58 22.00
CA SER A 16 -9.61 37.66 21.24
C SER A 16 -9.12 36.59 22.21
N CYS A 17 -9.36 35.31 21.88
CA CYS A 17 -8.70 34.21 22.57
C CYS A 17 -7.19 34.29 22.29
N SER A 18 -6.44 34.79 23.26
CA SER A 18 -4.98 34.65 23.30
C SER A 18 -4.68 33.22 23.76
N ASN A 19 -4.19 32.38 22.85
CA ASN A 19 -3.51 31.15 23.24
C ASN A 19 -2.09 31.52 23.70
N LYS A 20 -1.66 31.02 24.86
CA LYS A 20 -0.29 31.22 25.33
C LYS A 20 0.63 30.27 24.57
N VAL A 21 1.80 30.75 24.16
CA VAL A 21 2.79 29.95 23.43
C VAL A 21 3.29 28.77 24.28
N GLU A 22 3.33 28.94 25.60
CA GLU A 22 3.73 27.90 26.56
C GLU A 22 2.77 26.69 26.55
N ASP A 23 1.47 26.90 26.30
CA ASP A 23 0.50 25.80 26.19
C ASP A 23 0.72 24.96 24.91
N ILE A 24 1.41 25.52 23.89
CA ILE A 24 1.73 24.83 22.64
C ILE A 24 2.93 23.89 22.82
N ASP A 25 3.94 24.33 23.59
CA ASP A 25 5.14 23.54 23.83
C ASP A 25 4.85 22.30 24.70
N GLU A 26 3.93 22.42 25.67
CA GLU A 26 3.47 21.30 26.51
C GLU A 26 2.66 20.28 25.69
N LEU A 27 1.78 20.74 24.79
CA LEU A 27 1.05 19.87 23.86
C LEU A 27 1.99 19.13 22.89
N LEU A 28 3.07 19.76 22.43
CA LEU A 28 4.05 19.12 21.54
C LEU A 28 4.91 18.08 22.27
N ALA A 29 5.24 18.31 23.54
CA ALA A 29 6.01 17.38 24.36
C ALA A 29 5.23 16.12 24.74
N GLU A 30 3.91 16.23 24.95
CA GLU A 30 3.03 15.09 25.26
C GLU A 30 2.74 14.20 24.02
N ASN A 31 2.90 14.74 22.82
CA ASN A 31 2.51 14.12 21.54
C ASN A 31 3.68 13.47 20.77
N LEU A 32 4.58 12.75 21.46
CA LEU A 32 5.62 11.98 20.77
C LEU A 32 5.04 10.89 19.83
N ASP A 33 3.79 10.46 20.06
CA ASP A 33 3.01 9.57 19.19
C ASP A 33 2.28 10.27 18.03
N ALA A 34 2.29 11.62 17.93
CA ALA A 34 1.63 12.36 16.84
C ALA A 34 2.27 12.18 15.46
N LYS A 35 3.27 11.30 15.34
CA LYS A 35 3.92 10.96 14.07
C LYS A 35 3.32 9.73 13.40
N VAL A 36 2.33 9.07 14.01
CA VAL A 36 1.66 7.91 13.41
C VAL A 36 0.14 8.07 13.41
N GLU A 37 -0.46 8.10 12.23
CA GLU A 37 -1.91 8.03 12.07
C GLU A 37 -2.32 6.56 11.87
N ARG A 38 -3.34 6.09 12.59
CA ARG A 38 -3.86 4.72 12.44
C ARG A 38 -5.31 4.72 11.97
N GLY A 39 -5.57 4.02 10.87
CA GLY A 39 -6.90 3.78 10.31
C GLY A 39 -7.32 2.32 10.44
N TYR A 40 -8.62 2.09 10.58
CA TYR A 40 -9.22 0.75 10.67
C TYR A 40 -10.27 0.56 9.56
N ASN A 41 -10.39 -0.65 9.03
CA ASN A 41 -11.31 -0.99 7.93
C ASN A 41 -11.23 0.01 6.76
N ILE A 42 -10.00 0.28 6.33
CA ILE A 42 -9.73 1.31 5.33
C ILE A 42 -10.13 0.82 3.94
N ARG A 43 -10.66 1.75 3.16
CA ARG A 43 -10.93 1.57 1.74
C ARG A 43 -10.37 2.75 0.96
N ILE A 44 -9.32 2.52 0.17
CA ILE A 44 -8.68 3.53 -0.66
C ILE A 44 -9.09 3.30 -2.11
N ILE A 45 -9.53 4.35 -2.79
CA ILE A 45 -9.91 4.29 -4.20
C ILE A 45 -8.92 5.15 -4.97
N TYR A 46 -8.28 4.57 -5.98
CA TYR A 46 -7.43 5.30 -6.91
C TYR A 46 -8.13 5.41 -8.27
N SER A 47 -8.21 6.63 -8.80
CA SER A 47 -8.85 6.94 -10.06
C SER A 47 -7.98 7.86 -10.92
N ASP A 48 -8.06 7.66 -12.22
CA ASP A 48 -7.44 8.53 -13.24
C ASP A 48 -8.50 8.85 -14.30
N SER A 49 -8.61 10.12 -14.68
CA SER A 49 -9.57 10.60 -15.69
C SER A 49 -11.02 10.18 -15.38
N ALA A 50 -11.40 10.30 -14.10
CA ALA A 50 -12.70 9.88 -13.55
C ALA A 50 -13.01 8.37 -13.65
N GLN A 51 -12.04 7.55 -14.02
CA GLN A 51 -12.17 6.09 -14.05
C GLN A 51 -11.45 5.49 -12.83
N ILE A 52 -12.17 4.68 -12.07
CA ILE A 52 -11.56 3.91 -10.96
C ILE A 52 -10.59 2.92 -11.59
N LYS A 53 -9.32 2.93 -11.15
CA LYS A 53 -8.28 2.02 -11.61
C LYS A 53 -8.02 0.89 -10.62
N LEU A 54 -8.06 1.18 -9.32
CA LEU A 54 -7.98 0.16 -8.28
C LEU A 54 -8.69 0.57 -6.98
N VAL A 55 -9.04 -0.44 -6.20
CA VAL A 55 -9.56 -0.32 -4.84
C VAL A 55 -8.66 -1.13 -3.91
N VAL A 56 -8.24 -0.52 -2.80
CA VAL A 56 -7.46 -1.17 -1.75
C VAL A 56 -8.34 -1.29 -0.51
N ASN A 57 -8.45 -2.50 0.03
CA ASN A 57 -9.11 -2.77 1.30
C ASN A 57 -8.08 -3.34 2.29
N ALA A 58 -8.06 -2.82 3.52
CA ALA A 58 -7.21 -3.37 4.58
C ALA A 58 -7.88 -3.22 5.97
N PRO A 59 -7.68 -4.18 6.90
CA PRO A 59 -8.22 -4.06 8.25
C PRO A 59 -7.57 -2.95 9.07
N VAL A 60 -6.27 -2.70 8.87
CA VAL A 60 -5.48 -1.70 9.58
C VAL A 60 -4.50 -1.05 8.61
N MET A 61 -4.35 0.26 8.74
CA MET A 61 -3.29 1.04 8.10
C MET A 61 -2.63 1.94 9.14
N GLU A 62 -1.30 2.03 9.10
CA GLU A 62 -0.50 2.92 9.93
C GLU A 62 0.31 3.82 9.01
N ARG A 63 0.09 5.13 9.09
CA ARG A 63 0.78 6.14 8.32
C ARG A 63 1.80 6.85 9.19
N TYR A 64 3.06 6.71 8.85
CA TYR A 64 4.17 7.38 9.51
C TYR A 64 4.44 8.72 8.82
N LEU A 65 4.33 9.80 9.59
CA LEU A 65 4.46 11.19 9.13
C LEU A 65 5.89 11.73 9.22
N ASP A 66 6.87 10.91 9.64
CA ASP A 66 8.27 11.30 9.67
C ASP A 66 8.76 11.63 8.26
N TYR A 67 9.18 12.88 8.04
CA TYR A 67 9.69 13.35 6.75
C TYR A 67 10.80 12.46 6.17
N ASN A 68 11.70 11.93 7.00
CA ASN A 68 12.81 11.11 6.53
C ASN A 68 12.41 9.64 6.26
N ASN A 69 11.28 9.19 6.83
CA ASN A 69 10.86 7.79 6.81
C ASN A 69 9.34 7.66 6.60
N SER A 70 8.76 8.52 5.75
CA SER A 70 7.32 8.52 5.55
C SER A 70 6.89 7.29 4.76
N LYS A 71 5.94 6.55 5.33
CA LYS A 71 5.44 5.29 4.80
C LYS A 71 4.05 4.96 5.31
N ASP A 72 3.31 4.24 4.49
CA ASP A 72 2.06 3.59 4.88
C ASP A 72 2.30 2.10 5.08
N VAL A 73 1.94 1.57 6.25
CA VAL A 73 2.08 0.16 6.62
C VAL A 73 0.70 -0.47 6.76
N PHE A 74 0.50 -1.63 6.16
CA PHE A 74 -0.72 -2.44 6.23
C PHE A 74 -0.39 -3.74 6.97
N PRO A 75 -0.35 -3.75 8.31
CA PRO A 75 0.20 -4.86 9.07
C PRO A 75 -0.72 -6.08 9.18
N LYS A 76 -2.02 -5.93 8.84
CA LYS A 76 -3.04 -6.99 8.97
C LYS A 76 -3.61 -7.42 7.61
N GLY A 77 -2.79 -7.36 6.58
CA GLY A 77 -3.13 -7.75 5.23
C GLY A 77 -3.72 -6.64 4.38
N ILE A 78 -3.71 -6.90 3.08
CA ILE A 78 -4.18 -5.99 2.03
C ILE A 78 -4.84 -6.81 0.92
N LEU A 79 -5.94 -6.29 0.40
CA LEU A 79 -6.58 -6.75 -0.84
C LEU A 79 -6.63 -5.58 -1.81
N ILE A 80 -6.04 -5.76 -2.99
CA ILE A 80 -6.07 -4.79 -4.08
C ILE A 80 -6.88 -5.39 -5.22
N GLU A 81 -7.93 -4.69 -5.63
CA GLU A 81 -8.78 -5.07 -6.76
C GLU A 81 -8.54 -4.07 -7.89
N PHE A 82 -8.10 -4.55 -9.05
CA PHE A 82 -7.91 -3.72 -10.22
C PHE A 82 -9.17 -3.73 -11.08
N MET A 83 -9.59 -2.54 -11.49
CA MET A 83 -10.85 -2.33 -12.18
C MET A 83 -10.63 -2.19 -13.68
N LYS A 84 -11.49 -2.82 -14.47
CA LYS A 84 -11.70 -2.51 -15.90
C LYS A 84 -12.55 -1.25 -16.05
N ASP A 85 -12.54 -0.68 -17.26
CA ASP A 85 -13.32 0.52 -17.61
C ASP A 85 -14.83 0.35 -17.36
N ASN A 86 -15.34 -0.88 -17.45
CA ASN A 86 -16.73 -1.23 -17.14
C ASN A 86 -17.01 -1.46 -15.65
N LYS A 87 -16.10 -1.08 -14.75
CA LYS A 87 -16.18 -1.26 -13.29
C LYS A 87 -16.24 -2.72 -12.81
N THR A 88 -15.77 -3.66 -13.62
CA THR A 88 -15.59 -5.06 -13.19
C THR A 88 -14.17 -5.29 -12.67
N VAL A 89 -14.04 -6.13 -11.64
CA VAL A 89 -12.73 -6.61 -11.17
C VAL A 89 -12.23 -7.63 -12.17
N ASN A 90 -11.04 -7.43 -12.74
CA ASN A 90 -10.42 -8.42 -13.62
C ASN A 90 -9.13 -9.01 -13.06
N ARG A 91 -8.52 -8.36 -12.07
CA ARG A 91 -7.25 -8.76 -11.46
C ARG A 91 -7.30 -8.38 -9.99
N TRP A 92 -6.60 -9.15 -9.17
CA TRP A 92 -6.49 -8.82 -7.76
C TRP A 92 -5.16 -9.29 -7.16
N LEU A 93 -4.73 -8.62 -6.10
CA LEU A 93 -3.56 -8.97 -5.31
C LEU A 93 -3.98 -9.07 -3.84
N LYS A 94 -3.54 -10.12 -3.17
CA LYS A 94 -3.68 -10.30 -1.73
C LYS A 94 -2.32 -10.56 -1.09
N ALA A 95 -2.09 -9.98 0.08
CA ALA A 95 -0.90 -10.26 0.90
C ALA A 95 -1.23 -10.13 2.39
N GLU A 96 -0.38 -10.70 3.24
CA GLU A 96 -0.51 -10.64 4.70
C GLU A 96 0.00 -9.32 5.30
N SER A 97 0.88 -8.63 4.59
CA SER A 97 1.25 -7.25 4.89
C SER A 97 1.71 -6.50 3.65
N ALA A 98 1.67 -5.17 3.72
CA ALA A 98 2.29 -4.32 2.72
C ALA A 98 2.88 -3.05 3.33
N VAL A 99 3.90 -2.50 2.68
CA VAL A 99 4.53 -1.23 3.03
C VAL A 99 4.65 -0.39 1.76
N ASN A 100 4.13 0.82 1.77
CA ASN A 100 4.33 1.84 0.74
C ASN A 100 5.29 2.90 1.26
N GLU A 101 6.51 2.90 0.75
CA GLU A 101 7.56 3.87 1.10
C GLU A 101 7.49 5.08 0.16
N ALA A 102 7.05 6.23 0.67
CA ALA A 102 6.80 7.41 -0.18
C ALA A 102 8.09 7.95 -0.82
N ARG A 103 9.20 7.97 -0.06
CA ARG A 103 10.47 8.55 -0.49
C ARG A 103 11.18 7.71 -1.55
N THR A 104 11.26 6.39 -1.36
CA THR A 104 11.87 5.47 -2.34
C THR A 104 10.93 5.20 -3.50
N GLN A 105 9.64 5.50 -3.35
CA GLN A 105 8.56 5.16 -4.27
C GLN A 105 8.49 3.65 -4.52
N ARG A 106 8.63 2.88 -3.44
CA ARG A 106 8.63 1.42 -3.44
C ARG A 106 7.46 0.90 -2.61
N ILE A 107 6.70 -0.01 -3.19
CA ILE A 107 5.65 -0.75 -2.47
C ILE A 107 6.10 -2.19 -2.34
N THR A 108 6.10 -2.74 -1.13
CA THR A 108 6.48 -4.12 -0.86
C THR A 108 5.31 -4.85 -0.23
N ALA A 109 4.82 -5.90 -0.88
CA ALA A 109 3.84 -6.83 -0.34
C ALA A 109 4.56 -8.09 0.17
N LYS A 110 4.21 -8.56 1.37
CA LYS A 110 4.87 -9.70 2.03
C LYS A 110 3.87 -10.67 2.64
N GLY A 111 4.28 -11.93 2.70
CA GLY A 111 3.54 -13.03 3.31
C GLY A 111 2.43 -13.52 2.37
N ASN A 112 2.59 -14.74 1.87
CA ASN A 112 1.65 -15.44 0.99
C ASN A 112 1.01 -14.51 -0.05
N VAL A 113 1.86 -13.82 -0.82
CA VAL A 113 1.41 -12.89 -1.85
C VAL A 113 0.81 -13.70 -2.99
N VAL A 114 -0.45 -13.42 -3.31
CA VAL A 114 -1.20 -14.04 -4.39
C VAL A 114 -1.67 -12.97 -5.36
N VAL A 115 -1.40 -13.15 -6.64
CA VAL A 115 -1.90 -12.29 -7.72
C VAL A 115 -2.68 -13.13 -8.71
N TYR A 116 -3.87 -12.66 -9.10
CA TYR A 116 -4.59 -13.19 -10.24
C TYR A 116 -4.61 -12.16 -11.37
N ASP A 117 -4.21 -12.60 -12.56
CA ASP A 117 -4.26 -11.78 -13.77
C ASP A 117 -5.62 -11.89 -14.50
N GLU A 118 -5.76 -11.17 -15.62
CA GLU A 118 -7.01 -11.14 -16.39
C GLU A 118 -7.32 -12.43 -17.15
N LYS A 119 -6.35 -13.35 -17.21
CA LYS A 119 -6.45 -14.68 -17.83
C LYS A 119 -6.58 -15.77 -16.76
N ASN A 120 -6.97 -15.39 -15.54
CA ASN A 120 -7.07 -16.28 -14.37
C ASN A 120 -5.78 -17.03 -14.05
N GLN A 121 -4.62 -16.51 -14.46
CA GLN A 121 -3.33 -17.07 -14.06
C GLN A 121 -3.03 -16.62 -12.64
N LYS A 122 -2.57 -17.56 -11.82
CA LYS A 122 -2.26 -17.34 -10.41
C LYS A 122 -0.75 -17.28 -10.20
N LEU A 123 -0.24 -16.15 -9.74
CA LEU A 123 1.13 -16.00 -9.24
C LEU A 123 1.13 -16.08 -7.71
N GLU A 124 2.04 -16.86 -7.16
CA GLU A 124 2.25 -16.99 -5.71
C GLU A 124 3.72 -16.80 -5.37
N THR A 125 4.00 -16.01 -4.33
CA THR A 125 5.36 -15.71 -3.85
C THR A 125 5.33 -15.26 -2.38
N SER A 126 6.47 -15.29 -1.69
CA SER A 126 6.59 -14.75 -0.33
C SER A 126 6.67 -13.22 -0.29
N GLU A 127 7.13 -12.60 -1.38
CA GLU A 127 7.35 -11.16 -1.49
C GLU A 127 7.16 -10.69 -2.93
N LEU A 128 6.55 -9.52 -3.10
CA LEU A 128 6.44 -8.83 -4.37
C LEU A 128 6.69 -7.33 -4.17
N ILE A 129 7.55 -6.76 -5.01
CA ILE A 129 7.97 -5.36 -4.94
C ILE A 129 7.46 -4.65 -6.19
N PHE A 130 6.80 -3.51 -6.00
CA PHE A 130 6.47 -2.58 -7.06
C PHE A 130 7.36 -1.35 -6.95
N ASP A 131 8.21 -1.15 -7.96
CA ASP A 131 8.96 0.09 -8.14
C ASP A 131 8.11 1.06 -8.97
N GLN A 132 7.63 2.11 -8.32
CA GLN A 132 6.72 3.06 -8.97
C GLN A 132 7.44 3.97 -9.97
N LYS A 133 8.76 4.17 -9.82
CA LYS A 133 9.57 5.00 -10.73
C LYS A 133 9.75 4.28 -12.06
N GLU A 134 10.18 3.03 -11.98
CA GLU A 134 10.46 2.19 -13.14
C GLU A 134 9.17 1.52 -13.68
N ARG A 135 8.06 1.59 -12.94
CA ARG A 135 6.77 0.95 -13.24
C ARG A 135 6.90 -0.56 -13.47
N ILE A 136 7.78 -1.19 -12.69
CA ILE A 136 8.02 -2.64 -12.73
C ILE A 136 7.61 -3.30 -11.43
N VAL A 137 7.04 -4.48 -11.56
CA VAL A 137 6.79 -5.39 -10.44
C VAL A 137 7.84 -6.50 -10.50
N TYR A 138 8.49 -6.78 -9.38
CA TYR A 138 9.51 -7.82 -9.34
C TYR A 138 9.62 -8.52 -7.99
N THR A 139 10.30 -9.65 -7.99
CA THR A 139 10.78 -10.34 -6.79
C THR A 139 12.01 -11.16 -7.18
N ASP A 140 12.90 -11.43 -6.24
CA ASP A 140 14.00 -12.39 -6.37
C ASP A 140 13.64 -13.77 -5.79
N LYS A 141 12.49 -13.87 -5.12
CA LYS A 141 12.02 -15.07 -4.41
C LYS A 141 11.49 -16.13 -5.36
N LEU A 142 11.23 -17.30 -4.79
CA LEU A 142 10.54 -18.39 -5.49
C LEU A 142 9.14 -17.93 -5.88
N VAL A 143 8.79 -18.16 -7.15
CA VAL A 143 7.45 -17.93 -7.68
C VAL A 143 6.84 -19.24 -8.17
N ARG A 144 5.53 -19.39 -7.94
CA ARG A 144 4.68 -20.40 -8.56
C ARG A 144 3.65 -19.72 -9.45
N ILE A 145 3.63 -20.08 -10.72
CA ILE A 145 2.65 -19.58 -11.69
C ILE A 145 1.78 -20.74 -12.14
N THR A 146 0.48 -20.65 -11.84
CA THR A 146 -0.52 -21.65 -12.24
C THR A 146 -1.38 -21.09 -13.37
N GLN A 147 -1.38 -21.76 -14.52
CA GLN A 147 -2.20 -21.43 -15.69
C GLN A 147 -3.31 -22.47 -15.81
N ALA A 148 -4.39 -22.29 -15.03
CA ALA A 148 -5.46 -23.29 -14.89
C ALA A 148 -6.06 -23.72 -16.23
N GLU A 149 -6.26 -22.78 -17.16
CA GLU A 149 -6.81 -23.07 -18.50
C GLU A 149 -5.93 -24.00 -19.34
N LYS A 150 -4.61 -24.02 -19.09
CA LYS A 150 -3.65 -24.88 -19.76
C LYS A 150 -3.29 -26.13 -18.96
N GLY A 151 -3.73 -26.22 -17.71
CA GLY A 151 -3.32 -27.27 -16.78
C GLY A 151 -1.82 -27.23 -16.44
N ASP A 152 -1.16 -26.09 -16.61
CA ASP A 152 0.29 -25.94 -16.44
C ASP A 152 0.63 -25.20 -15.13
N THR A 153 1.70 -25.62 -14.46
CA THR A 153 2.25 -24.97 -13.28
C THR A 153 3.76 -24.84 -13.42
N THR A 154 4.24 -23.61 -13.44
CA THR A 154 5.67 -23.29 -13.56
C THR A 154 6.22 -22.79 -12.24
N TYR A 155 7.43 -23.23 -11.90
CA TYR A 155 8.20 -22.74 -10.77
C TYR A 155 9.46 -22.02 -11.26
N GLY A 156 9.89 -21.00 -10.53
CA GLY A 156 11.14 -20.32 -10.82
C GLY A 156 11.60 -19.38 -9.73
N PHE A 157 12.87 -18.99 -9.78
CA PHE A 157 13.43 -17.96 -8.93
C PHE A 157 13.49 -16.65 -9.69
N GLY A 158 12.97 -15.62 -9.04
CA GLY A 158 12.90 -14.29 -9.60
C GLY A 158 11.78 -14.15 -10.63
N PHE A 159 11.09 -13.01 -10.56
CA PHE A 159 10.01 -12.64 -11.45
C PHE A 159 10.08 -11.15 -11.72
N LYS A 160 9.78 -10.75 -12.95
CA LYS A 160 9.67 -9.36 -13.36
C LYS A 160 8.47 -9.18 -14.30
N ALA A 161 7.66 -8.17 -14.07
CA ALA A 161 6.52 -7.82 -14.89
C ALA A 161 6.37 -6.30 -15.03
N ASN A 162 5.61 -5.87 -16.02
CA ASN A 162 5.08 -4.51 -16.04
C ASN A 162 3.96 -4.34 -15.00
N GLN A 163 3.64 -3.09 -14.64
CA GLN A 163 2.57 -2.76 -13.69
C GLN A 163 1.22 -3.43 -14.02
N GLU A 164 0.92 -3.63 -15.31
CA GLU A 164 -0.33 -4.23 -15.76
C GLU A 164 -0.32 -5.76 -15.68
N PHE A 165 0.81 -6.40 -15.37
CA PHE A 165 0.99 -7.86 -15.41
C PHE A 165 0.64 -8.49 -16.77
N THR A 166 0.66 -7.70 -17.86
CA THR A 166 0.39 -8.21 -19.22
C THR A 166 1.62 -8.85 -19.85
N ARG A 167 2.81 -8.53 -19.34
CA ARG A 167 4.10 -9.10 -19.75
C ARG A 167 4.89 -9.43 -18.51
N PHE A 168 5.38 -10.67 -18.43
CA PHE A 168 6.24 -11.10 -17.35
C PHE A 168 7.36 -12.03 -17.83
N GLU A 169 8.39 -12.11 -17.01
CA GLU A 169 9.55 -12.98 -17.17
C GLU A 169 9.86 -13.67 -15.85
N ILE A 170 10.23 -14.94 -15.92
CA ILE A 170 10.80 -15.70 -14.81
C ILE A 170 12.31 -15.73 -15.02
N VAL A 171 13.08 -15.16 -14.10
CA VAL A 171 14.51 -14.93 -14.26
C VAL A 171 15.28 -16.25 -14.34
N LYS A 172 14.94 -17.21 -13.46
CA LYS A 172 15.50 -18.56 -13.47
C LYS A 172 14.38 -19.58 -13.39
N LYS A 173 14.06 -20.21 -14.52
CA LYS A 173 13.08 -21.30 -14.56
C LYS A 173 13.66 -22.53 -13.87
N VAL A 174 12.87 -23.15 -13.01
CA VAL A 174 13.21 -24.46 -12.46
C VAL A 174 12.42 -25.49 -13.26
N GLN A 175 13.10 -26.17 -14.20
CA GLN A 175 12.53 -27.32 -14.89
C GLN A 175 12.92 -28.58 -14.11
N GLY A 176 11.95 -29.25 -13.49
CA GLY A 176 12.17 -30.53 -12.80
C GLY A 176 11.48 -30.65 -11.44
N LYS A 177 11.34 -31.88 -10.94
CA LYS A 177 10.85 -32.17 -9.59
C LYS A 177 11.77 -31.49 -8.58
N ILE A 178 11.29 -30.41 -7.97
CA ILE A 178 12.00 -29.70 -6.90
C ILE A 178 12.07 -30.64 -5.70
N ASN A 179 13.27 -31.07 -5.32
CA ASN A 179 13.47 -31.96 -4.19
C ASN A 179 13.49 -31.10 -2.91
N VAL A 180 12.59 -31.38 -1.97
CA VAL A 180 12.43 -30.60 -0.74
C VAL A 180 13.71 -30.62 0.12
N SER A 181 14.56 -31.64 -0.06
CA SER A 181 15.88 -31.76 0.58
C SER A 181 16.83 -30.61 0.27
N ASP A 182 16.72 -29.98 -0.90
CA ASP A 182 17.66 -28.94 -1.34
C ASP A 182 17.42 -27.61 -0.62
N PHE A 183 16.34 -27.52 0.17
CA PHE A 183 15.94 -26.32 0.92
C PHE A 183 16.18 -26.42 2.42
N VAL A 184 16.48 -27.62 2.93
CA VAL A 184 16.67 -27.86 4.37
C VAL A 184 18.15 -27.69 4.78
N SER A 185 19.08 -27.60 3.82
CA SER A 185 20.51 -27.45 4.11
C SER A 185 20.99 -26.03 4.40
N GLU A 186 20.12 -25.02 4.33
CA GLU A 186 20.48 -23.61 4.62
C GLU A 186 19.88 -23.07 5.93
N PHE A 187 19.41 -23.95 6.83
CA PHE A 187 19.05 -23.62 8.21
C PHE A 187 20.02 -24.25 9.20
#